data_AF-A0A940B1E5-F1
#
_entry.id   AF-A0A940B1E5-F1
#
_cell.length_a   1.000
_cell.length_b   1.000
_cell.length_c   1.000
_cell.angle_alpha   90.00
_cell.angle_beta   90.00
_cell.angle_gamma   90.00
#
_symmetry.space_group_name_H-M   'P 1'
#
loop_
_entity.id
_entity.type
_entity.pdbx_description
1 polymer ?
#
loop_
_entity_poly.entity_id
_entity_poly.type
_entity_poly.pdbx_seq_one_letter_code
_entity_poly.pdbx_strand_id
1 'polypeptide(L)'
;MTKKQNTIVFIIVGTLVSVILTILIGGILILLSLLLFKENQNAFMIAFAVSLIGSMFLSMLVYQKLVYWVIKKFNLGDKLDPLFVKKQKKN
;
A
#
# COMPACT_ATOMS: atom_id res chain seq x y z
N MET A 1 -25.81 -2.27 9.65
CA MET A 1 -25.06 -1.28 8.84
C MET A 1 -25.46 -1.45 7.40
N THR A 2 -25.78 -0.36 6.71
CA THR A 2 -26.02 -0.41 5.26
C THR A 2 -24.70 -0.72 4.53
N LYS A 3 -24.73 -1.38 3.37
CA LYS A 3 -23.52 -1.73 2.60
C LYS A 3 -22.58 -0.52 2.38
N LYS A 4 -23.18 0.68 2.23
CA LYS A 4 -22.46 1.96 2.12
C LYS A 4 -21.61 2.31 3.35
N GLN A 5 -22.11 2.08 4.58
CA GLN A 5 -21.37 2.38 5.81
C GLN A 5 -20.14 1.48 5.97
N ASN A 6 -20.24 0.20 5.60
CA ASN A 6 -19.11 -0.72 5.65
C ASN A 6 -18.02 -0.33 4.64
N THR A 7 -18.41 0.10 3.44
CA THR A 7 -17.47 0.61 2.43
C THR A 7 -16.73 1.87 2.92
N ILE A 8 -17.43 2.80 3.57
CA ILE A 8 -16.81 4.02 4.13
C ILE A 8 -15.79 3.66 5.22
N VAL A 9 -16.15 2.78 6.16
CA VAL A 9 -15.22 2.32 7.22
C VAL A 9 -14.01 1.62 6.60
N PHE A 10 -14.22 0.80 5.58
CA PHE A 10 -13.12 0.13 4.88
C PHE A 10 -12.18 1.12 4.18
N ILE A 11 -12.71 2.17 3.54
CA ILE A 11 -11.90 3.22 2.91
C ILE A 11 -11.11 4.00 3.96
N ILE A 12 -11.72 4.35 5.10
CA ILE A 12 -11.04 5.09 6.18
C ILE A 12 -9.90 4.25 6.75
N VAL A 13 -10.17 2.98 7.10
CA VAL A 13 -9.14 2.06 7.61
C VAL A 13 -8.07 1.79 6.56
N GLY A 14 -8.46 1.59 5.30
CA GLY A 14 -7.54 1.40 4.17
C GLY A 14 -6.62 2.60 3.98
N THR A 15 -7.16 3.82 4.05
CA THR A 15 -6.38 5.05 3.97
C THR A 15 -5.36 5.15 5.11
N LEU A 16 -5.77 4.86 6.36
CA LEU A 16 -4.85 4.84 7.51
C LEU A 16 -3.72 3.82 7.31
N VAL A 17 -4.06 2.61 6.88
CA VAL A 17 -3.08 1.55 6.58
C VAL A 17 -2.13 1.97 5.46
N SER A 18 -2.65 2.60 4.40
CA SER A 18 -1.85 3.10 3.26
C SER A 18 -0.85 4.17 3.66
N VAL A 19 -1.26 5.14 4.51
CA VAL A 19 -0.37 6.16 5.05
C VAL A 19 0.74 5.53 5.89
N ILE A 20 0.39 4.61 6.80
CA ILE A 20 1.36 3.90 7.64
C ILE A 20 2.35 3.10 6.77
N LEU A 21 1.87 2.40 5.75
CA LEU A 21 2.71 1.66 4.81
C LEU A 21 3.70 2.55 4.07
N THR A 22 3.23 3.71 3.61
CA THR A 22 4.08 4.65 2.88
C THR A 22 5.19 5.19 3.78
N ILE A 23 4.88 5.53 5.03
CA ILE A 23 5.87 5.99 6.01
C ILE A 23 6.89 4.88 6.32
N LEU A 24 6.43 3.66 6.58
CA LEU A 24 7.31 2.53 6.90
C LEU A 24 8.23 2.18 5.73
N ILE A 25 7.67 2.01 4.53
CA ILE A 25 8.42 1.64 3.34
C ILE A 25 9.38 2.77 2.94
N GLY A 26 8.92 4.02 2.96
CA GLY A 26 9.76 5.19 2.70
C GLY A 26 10.92 5.29 3.68
N GLY A 27 10.65 5.15 4.98
CA GLY A 27 11.69 5.17 6.01
C GLY A 27 12.73 4.06 5.82
N ILE A 28 12.29 2.83 5.53
CA ILE A 28 13.19 1.69 5.29
C ILE A 28 14.07 1.94 4.05
N LEU A 29 13.50 2.43 2.95
CA LEU A 29 14.25 2.67 1.72
C LEU A 29 15.25 3.83 1.86
N ILE A 30 14.90 4.88 2.59
CA ILE A 30 15.82 5.99 2.90
C ILE A 30 16.96 5.50 3.80
N LEU A 31 16.66 4.70 4.83
CA LEU A 31 17.69 4.10 5.69
C LEU A 31 18.63 3.18 4.91
N LEU A 32 18.10 2.38 3.99
CA LEU A 32 18.89 1.54 3.07
C LEU A 32 19.81 2.38 2.18
N SER A 33 19.30 3.48 1.61
CA SER A 33 20.10 4.42 0.81
C SER A 33 21.24 4.99 1.63
N LEU A 34 20.96 5.40 2.87
CA LEU A 34 21.96 5.95 3.78
C LEU A 34 23.02 4.92 4.18
N LEU A 35 22.63 3.67 4.48
CA LEU A 35 23.57 2.60 4.84
C LEU A 35 24.48 2.18 3.68
N LEU A 36 23.94 2.07 2.47
CA LEU A 36 24.66 1.55 1.31
C LEU A 36 25.54 2.59 0.61
N PHE A 37 25.16 3.87 0.64
CA PHE A 37 25.81 4.92 -0.14
C PHE A 37 26.37 6.08 0.68
N LYS A 38 26.50 5.94 2.02
CA LYS A 38 27.02 7.02 2.90
C LYS A 38 28.35 7.63 2.44
N GLU A 39 29.20 6.85 1.78
CA GLU A 39 30.56 7.27 1.40
C GLU A 39 30.61 7.96 0.04
N ASN A 40 29.55 7.85 -0.77
CA ASN A 40 29.49 8.45 -2.10
C ASN A 40 28.25 9.35 -2.21
N GLN A 41 28.47 10.66 -2.08
CA GLN A 41 27.42 11.67 -2.04
C GLN A 41 26.57 11.70 -3.33
N ASN A 42 27.18 11.48 -4.50
CA ASN A 42 26.44 11.42 -5.78
C ASN A 42 25.56 10.18 -5.84
N ALA A 43 26.10 9.02 -5.46
CA ALA A 43 25.33 7.78 -5.41
C ALA A 43 24.19 7.87 -4.38
N PHE A 44 24.43 8.51 -3.23
CA PHE A 44 23.41 8.74 -2.21
C PHE A 44 22.27 9.63 -2.71
N MET A 45 22.55 10.74 -3.40
CA MET A 45 21.48 11.60 -3.95
C MET A 45 20.62 10.86 -4.96
N ILE A 46 21.23 10.07 -5.85
CA ILE A 46 20.49 9.26 -6.83
C ILE A 46 19.66 8.19 -6.10
N ALA A 47 20.27 7.45 -5.18
CA ALA A 47 19.59 6.42 -4.41
C ALA A 47 18.46 6.99 -3.54
N PHE A 48 18.62 8.20 -3.00
CA PHE A 48 17.58 8.91 -2.26
C PHE A 48 16.40 9.29 -3.17
N ALA A 49 16.66 9.87 -4.35
CA ALA A 49 15.61 10.18 -5.31
C ALA A 49 14.85 8.92 -5.78
N VAL A 50 15.59 7.84 -6.05
CA VAL A 50 15.03 6.53 -6.40
C VAL A 50 14.24 5.95 -5.23
N SER A 51 14.70 6.11 -3.99
CA SER A 51 14.00 5.61 -2.79
C SER A 51 12.64 6.29 -2.60
N LEU A 52 12.54 7.59 -2.89
CA LEU A 52 11.26 8.32 -2.80
C LEU A 52 10.27 7.79 -3.84
N ILE A 53 10.67 7.74 -5.11
CA ILE A 53 9.80 7.24 -6.19
C ILE A 53 9.47 5.76 -5.97
N GLY A 54 10.49 4.96 -5.65
CA GLY A 54 10.36 3.54 -5.35
C GLY A 54 9.41 3.28 -4.20
N SER A 55 9.44 4.09 -3.14
CA SER A 55 8.53 3.96 -2.00
C SER A 55 7.06 4.12 -2.39
N MET A 56 6.74 5.01 -3.34
CA MET A 56 5.38 5.23 -3.82
C MET A 56 4.85 4.01 -4.58
N PHE A 57 5.65 3.46 -5.49
CA PHE A 57 5.27 2.27 -6.25
C PHE A 57 5.19 1.04 -5.33
N LEU A 58 6.15 0.88 -4.44
CA LEU A 58 6.21 -0.26 -3.54
C LEU A 58 5.06 -0.22 -2.51
N SER A 59 4.74 0.94 -1.96
CA SER A 59 3.61 1.09 -1.04
C SER A 59 2.29 0.77 -1.74
N MET A 60 2.11 1.19 -2.99
CA MET A 60 0.93 0.87 -3.80
C MET A 60 0.78 -0.64 -4.01
N LEU A 61 1.85 -1.35 -4.39
CA LEU A 61 1.81 -2.80 -4.60
C LEU A 61 1.53 -3.57 -3.30
N VAL A 62 2.18 -3.17 -2.20
CA VAL A 62 1.98 -3.81 -0.89
C VAL A 62 0.56 -3.55 -0.39
N TYR A 63 0.06 -2.32 -0.55
CA TYR A 63 -1.32 -1.96 -0.19
C TYR A 63 -2.34 -2.79 -0.97
N GLN A 64 -2.18 -2.93 -2.30
CA GLN A 64 -3.07 -3.76 -3.12
C GLN A 64 -3.12 -5.21 -2.64
N LYS A 65 -1.95 -5.80 -2.35
CA LYS A 65 -1.88 -7.18 -1.82
C LYS A 65 -2.55 -7.31 -0.44
N LEU A 66 -2.32 -6.34 0.45
CA LEU A 66 -2.93 -6.33 1.78
C LEU A 66 -4.46 -6.19 1.70
N VAL A 67 -4.97 -5.27 0.89
CA VAL A 67 -6.40 -5.10 0.64
C VAL A 67 -7.01 -6.40 0.13
N TYR A 68 -6.40 -7.02 -0.88
CA TYR A 68 -6.87 -8.30 -1.41
C TYR A 68 -6.86 -9.41 -0.35
N TRP A 69 -5.80 -9.48 0.46
CA TRP A 69 -5.68 -10.46 1.53
C TRP A 69 -6.72 -10.26 2.63
N VAL A 70 -6.96 -9.02 3.06
CA VAL A 70 -7.99 -8.68 4.06
C VAL A 70 -9.37 -9.02 3.54
N ILE A 71 -9.68 -8.67 2.28
CA ILE A 71 -10.98 -9.00 1.66
C ILE A 71 -11.19 -10.51 1.64
N LYS A 72 -10.17 -11.29 1.23
CA LYS A 72 -10.23 -12.75 1.18
C LYS A 72 -10.31 -13.39 2.57
N LYS A 73 -9.54 -12.90 3.54
CA LYS A 73 -9.45 -13.46 4.90
C LYS A 73 -10.70 -13.21 5.73
N PHE A 74 -11.30 -12.03 5.61
CA PHE A 74 -12.51 -11.66 6.36
C PHE A 74 -13.80 -11.86 5.57
N ASN A 75 -13.72 -12.42 4.36
CA ASN A 75 -14.84 -12.65 3.44
C ASN A 75 -15.71 -11.39 3.27
N LEU A 76 -15.05 -10.24 3.17
CA LEU A 76 -15.70 -8.92 3.12
C LEU A 76 -16.33 -8.63 1.77
N GLY A 77 -16.13 -9.50 0.77
CA GLY A 77 -16.69 -9.35 -0.58
C GLY A 77 -18.22 -9.20 -0.60
N ASP A 78 -18.93 -9.92 0.27
CA ASP A 78 -20.40 -9.85 0.33
C ASP A 78 -20.92 -8.61 1.06
N LYS A 79 -20.05 -7.95 1.84
CA LYS A 79 -20.38 -6.82 2.72
C LYS A 79 -19.91 -5.46 2.20
N LEU A 80 -19.08 -5.44 1.14
CA LEU A 80 -18.55 -4.25 0.49
C LEU A 80 -19.22 -4.05 -0.88
N ASP A 81 -19.34 -2.79 -1.30
CA ASP A 81 -19.84 -2.48 -2.64
C ASP A 81 -18.95 -3.10 -3.75
N PRO A 82 -19.51 -3.44 -4.92
CA PRO A 82 -18.84 -4.20 -5.98
C PRO A 82 -17.65 -3.52 -6.66
N LEU A 83 -17.16 -2.38 -6.13
CA LEU A 83 -15.89 -1.76 -6.53
C LEU A 83 -14.67 -2.63 -6.16
N PHE A 84 -14.78 -3.50 -5.16
CA PHE A 84 -13.67 -4.34 -4.66
C PHE A 84 -13.81 -5.84 -5.00
N VAL A 85 -14.98 -6.27 -5.47
CA VAL A 85 -15.21 -7.64 -5.91
C VAL A 85 -15.19 -7.64 -7.43
N LYS A 86 -14.06 -8.04 -8.02
CA LYS A 86 -14.01 -8.39 -9.44
C LYS A 86 -15.06 -9.48 -9.62
N LYS A 87 -16.21 -9.15 -10.22
CA LYS A 87 -17.24 -10.11 -10.58
C LYS A 87 -16.52 -11.16 -11.41
N GLN A 88 -16.19 -12.32 -10.83
CA GLN A 88 -15.65 -13.43 -11.60
C GLN A 88 -16.76 -13.77 -12.59
N LYS A 89 -16.58 -13.32 -13.83
CA LYS A 89 -17.43 -13.69 -14.94
C LYS A 89 -17.14 -15.18 -15.15
N LYS A 90 -17.97 -16.01 -14.53
CA LYS A 90 -18.01 -17.45 -14.71
C LYS A 90 -18.46 -17.67 -16.16
N ASN A 91 -17.50 -17.80 -17.06
CA ASN A 91 -17.70 -18.42 -18.36
C ASN A 91 -17.08 -19.81 -18.26
#